data_AF-A0A3D5P8M3-F1
#
_entry.id   AF-A0A3D5P8M3-F1
#
_cell.length_a   1.000
_cell.length_b   1.000
_cell.length_c   1.000
_cell.angle_alpha   90.00
_cell.angle_beta   90.00
_cell.angle_gamma   90.00
#
_symmetry.space_group_name_H-M   'P 1'
#
loop_
_entity.id
_entity.type
_entity.pdbx_description
1 polymer ?
#
loop_
_entity_poly.entity_id
_entity_poly.type
_entity_poly.pdbx_seq_one_letter_code
_entity_poly.pdbx_strand_id
1 'polypeptide(L)'
;MFYDIFAELCEKREIKPSKAAEECGINKSNVSSWKNNGYVPRGDALNKIAAYFGVSTDYLLGNEQKNKAHRNKPGTAKIFLI
;
A
#
# COMPACT_ATOMS: atom_id res chain seq x y z
N MET A 1 4.64 -2.28 -10.71
CA MET A 1 4.03 -1.10 -10.07
C MET A 1 3.66 -1.37 -8.62
N PHE A 2 2.66 -2.21 -8.30
CA PHE A 2 2.34 -2.52 -6.89
C PHE A 2 3.44 -3.32 -6.18
N TYR A 3 3.89 -4.43 -6.78
CA TYR A 3 4.84 -5.33 -6.13
C TYR A 3 6.17 -4.64 -5.81
N ASP A 4 6.62 -3.72 -6.67
CA ASP A 4 7.87 -2.97 -6.45
C ASP A 4 7.77 -2.08 -5.21
N ILE A 5 6.68 -1.34 -5.06
CA ILE A 5 6.42 -0.48 -3.89
C ILE A 5 6.27 -1.33 -2.63
N PHE A 6 5.55 -2.44 -2.71
CA PHE A 6 5.41 -3.38 -1.62
C PHE A 6 6.76 -3.97 -1.18
N ALA A 7 7.61 -4.36 -2.14
CA ALA A 7 8.94 -4.88 -1.87
C ALA A 7 9.84 -3.82 -1.21
N GLU A 8 9.82 -2.58 -1.69
CA GLU A 8 10.58 -1.46 -1.10
C GLU A 8 10.15 -1.21 0.37
N LEU A 9 8.84 -1.24 0.65
CA LEU A 9 8.33 -1.11 2.01
C LEU A 9 8.75 -2.28 2.92
N CYS A 10 8.83 -3.49 2.36
CA CYS A 10 9.33 -4.66 3.07
C CYS A 10 10.83 -4.54 3.38
N GLU A 11 11.64 -4.08 2.42
CA GLU A 11 13.07 -3.84 2.60
C GLU A 11 13.35 -2.78 3.68
N LYS A 12 12.58 -1.68 3.68
CA LYS A 12 12.67 -0.64 4.72
C LYS A 12 12.38 -1.14 6.14
N ARG A 13 11.62 -2.23 6.26
CA ARG A 13 11.31 -2.87 7.54
C ARG A 13 12.16 -4.12 7.80
N GLU A 14 13.10 -4.44 6.92
CA GLU A 14 13.93 -5.66 6.96
C GLU A 14 13.10 -6.96 7.07
N ILE A 15 11.91 -6.98 6.48
CA ILE A 15 11.02 -8.15 6.45
C ILE A 15 10.90 -8.71 5.04
N LYS A 16 10.63 -10.02 4.94
CA LYS A 16 10.38 -10.65 3.63
C LYS A 16 8.94 -10.33 3.17
N PRO A 17 8.70 -10.12 1.86
CA PRO A 17 7.36 -9.90 1.30
C PRO A 17 6.32 -10.97 1.70
N SER A 18 6.73 -12.22 1.77
CA SER A 18 5.89 -13.33 2.25
C SER A 18 5.58 -13.27 3.73
N LYS A 19 6.49 -12.75 4.56
CA LYS A 19 6.27 -12.54 6.00
C LYS A 19 5.35 -11.35 6.25
N ALA A 20 5.56 -10.25 5.53
CA ALA A 20 4.67 -9.08 5.57
C ALA A 20 3.24 -9.46 5.19
N ALA A 21 3.04 -10.26 4.15
CA ALA A 21 1.72 -10.74 3.76
C ALA A 21 1.07 -11.61 4.85
N GLU A 22 1.83 -12.51 5.48
CA GLU A 22 1.33 -13.33 6.59
C GLU A 22 0.90 -12.46 7.79
N GLU A 23 1.69 -11.46 8.15
CA GLU A 23 1.35 -10.52 9.24
C GLU A 23 0.14 -9.64 8.91
N CYS A 24 -0.08 -9.36 7.62
CA CYS A 24 -1.32 -8.73 7.14
C CYS A 24 -2.52 -9.69 7.12
N GLY A 25 -2.35 -10.97 7.48
CA GLY A 25 -3.39 -11.99 7.39
C GLY A 25 -3.72 -12.41 5.96
N ILE A 26 -2.74 -12.33 5.05
CA ILE A 26 -2.86 -12.66 3.63
C ILE A 26 -2.05 -13.93 3.32
N ASN A 27 -2.61 -14.80 2.47
CA ASN A 27 -1.91 -16.01 2.05
C ASN A 27 -0.63 -15.67 1.27
N LYS A 28 0.49 -16.30 1.66
CA LYS A 28 1.80 -16.17 1.02
C LYS A 28 1.77 -16.49 -0.47
N SER A 29 0.88 -17.38 -0.93
CA SER A 29 0.74 -17.71 -2.35
C SER A 29 0.36 -16.50 -3.20
N ASN A 30 -0.40 -15.55 -2.63
CA ASN A 30 -0.76 -14.31 -3.31
C ASN A 30 0.47 -13.47 -3.65
N VAL A 31 1.51 -13.49 -2.81
CA VAL A 31 2.75 -12.72 -3.03
C VAL A 31 3.44 -13.17 -4.32
N SER A 32 3.51 -14.48 -4.56
CA SER A 32 4.04 -15.02 -5.81
C SER A 32 3.22 -14.58 -7.01
N SER A 33 1.89 -14.55 -6.90
CA SER A 33 1.00 -14.04 -7.96
C SER A 33 1.17 -12.54 -8.20
N TRP A 34 1.41 -11.73 -7.16
CA TRP A 34 1.68 -10.30 -7.31
C TRP A 34 3.01 -10.05 -8.01
N LYS A 35 4.03 -10.85 -7.69
CA LYS A 35 5.37 -10.77 -8.30
C LYS A 35 5.38 -11.24 -9.76
N ASN A 36 4.85 -12.44 -10.02
CA ASN A 36 5.05 -13.13 -11.29
C ASN A 36 3.96 -12.81 -12.31
N ASN A 37 2.71 -12.66 -11.85
CA ASN A 37 1.56 -12.47 -12.74
C ASN A 37 1.07 -11.02 -12.76
N GLY A 38 1.73 -10.12 -12.01
CA GLY A 38 1.37 -8.71 -11.92
C GLY A 38 -0.01 -8.46 -11.28
N TYR A 39 -0.56 -9.44 -10.56
CA TYR A 39 -1.85 -9.28 -9.91
C TYR A 39 -1.75 -8.27 -8.77
N VAL A 40 -2.78 -7.44 -8.59
CA VAL A 40 -2.79 -6.41 -7.55
C VAL A 40 -3.82 -6.81 -6.49
N PRO A 41 -3.47 -6.77 -5.18
CA PRO A 41 -4.46 -7.01 -4.14
C PRO A 41 -5.58 -5.97 -4.22
N ARG A 42 -6.81 -6.40 -3.92
CA ARG A 42 -8.01 -5.56 -3.97
C ARG A 42 -8.77 -5.64 -2.65
N GLY A 43 -9.62 -4.65 -2.41
CA GLY A 43 -10.52 -4.61 -1.26
C GLY A 43 -9.76 -4.73 0.06
N ASP A 44 -10.20 -5.68 0.89
CA ASP A 44 -9.68 -5.90 2.23
C ASP A 44 -8.17 -6.18 2.29
N ALA A 45 -7.63 -6.97 1.35
CA ALA A 45 -6.20 -7.26 1.30
C ALA A 45 -5.35 -6.00 1.05
N LEU A 46 -5.80 -5.12 0.16
CA LEU A 46 -5.11 -3.85 -0.13
C LEU A 46 -5.16 -2.92 1.08
N ASN A 47 -6.32 -2.83 1.74
CA ASN A 47 -6.50 -2.02 2.95
C ASN A 47 -5.63 -2.52 4.12
N LYS A 48 -5.51 -3.84 4.30
CA LYS A 48 -4.66 -4.45 5.32
C LYS A 48 -3.19 -4.13 5.12
N ILE A 49 -2.70 -4.22 3.87
CA ILE A 49 -1.31 -3.86 3.54
C ILE A 49 -1.07 -2.37 3.80
N ALA A 50 -1.99 -1.51 3.34
CA ALA A 50 -1.92 -0.07 3.58
C ALA A 50 -1.85 0.26 5.08
N ALA A 51 -2.73 -0.34 5.89
CA ALA A 51 -2.75 -0.18 7.34
C ALA A 51 -1.48 -0.70 8.01
N TYR A 52 -0.98 -1.87 7.60
CA TYR A 52 0.23 -2.46 8.16
C TYR A 52 1.48 -1.58 7.95
N PHE A 53 1.62 -1.00 6.75
CA PHE A 53 2.73 -0.10 6.44
C PHE A 53 2.49 1.36 6.84
N GLY A 54 1.26 1.74 7.17
CA GLY A 54 0.89 3.12 7.50
C GLY A 54 0.87 4.04 6.27
N VAL A 55 0.57 3.50 5.10
CA VAL A 55 0.52 4.22 3.81
C VAL A 55 -0.89 4.23 3.24
N SER A 56 -1.15 5.06 2.23
CA SER A 56 -2.43 5.03 1.51
C SER A 56 -2.49 3.86 0.51
N THR A 57 -3.69 3.41 0.18
CA THR A 57 -3.87 2.43 -0.92
C THR A 57 -3.46 3.02 -2.27
N ASP A 58 -3.64 4.33 -2.46
CA ASP A 58 -3.23 5.06 -3.66
C ASP A 58 -1.70 5.04 -3.87
N TYR A 59 -0.94 5.19 -2.77
CA TYR A 59 0.52 5.05 -2.76
C TYR A 59 0.93 3.65 -3.24
N LEU A 60 0.33 2.60 -2.68
CA LEU A 60 0.63 1.21 -3.04
C LEU A 60 0.32 0.92 -4.52
N LEU A 61 -0.66 1.59 -5.09
CA LEU A 61 -1.03 1.45 -6.51
C LEU A 61 -0.15 2.30 -7.44
N GLY A 62 0.72 3.16 -6.91
CA GLY A 62 1.59 4.04 -7.69
C GLY A 62 0.85 5.22 -8.33
N ASN A 63 -0.35 5.53 -7.86
CA ASN A 63 -1.17 6.62 -8.40
C ASN A 63 -0.63 8.01 -8.01
N GLU A 64 0.14 8.13 -6.93
CA GLU A 64 0.77 9.40 -6.52
C GLU A 64 1.76 9.94 -7.56
N GLN A 65 2.41 9.09 -8.36
CA GLN A 65 3.30 9.54 -9.44
C GLN A 65 2.53 10.22 -10.59
N LYS A 66 1.26 9.86 -10.80
CA LYS A 66 0.39 10.54 -11.77
C LYS A 66 -0.13 11.89 -11.26
N ASN A 67 -0.02 12.15 -9.95
CA ASN A 67 -0.57 13.35 -9.32
C ASN A 67 0.47 14.45 -9.00
N LYS A 68 1.61 14.48 -9.70
CA LYS A 68 2.41 15.73 -9.74
C LYS A 68 1.75 16.82 -10.59
N ALA A 69 0.65 16.51 -11.30
CA ALA A 69 -0.08 17.46 -12.14
C ALA A 69 -1.40 18.00 -11.55
N HIS A 70 -1.93 17.46 -10.44
CA HIS A 70 -3.18 17.99 -9.85
C HIS A 70 -3.18 17.99 -8.32
N ARG A 71 -2.19 18.67 -7.73
CA ARG A 71 -2.28 19.11 -6.34
C ARG A 71 -3.24 20.30 -6.25
N ASN A 72 -4.55 20.05 -6.25
CA ASN A 72 -5.49 21.03 -5.71
C ASN A 72 -5.59 20.87 -4.19
N LYS A 73 -5.68 22.02 -3.52
CA LYS A 73 -5.29 22.30 -2.14
C LYS A 73 -6.14 21.63 -1.03
N PRO A 74 -5.59 21.58 0.21
CA PRO A 74 -6.15 20.85 1.35
C PRO A 74 -7.48 21.42 1.85
N GLY A 75 -8.44 20.52 2.09
CA GLY A 75 -9.67 20.81 2.81
C GLY A 75 -9.38 21.08 4.28
N THR A 76 -9.46 22.37 4.64
CA THR A 76 -9.59 22.88 6.00
C THR A 76 -10.85 22.35 6.68
N ALA A 77 -10.72 21.76 7.86
CA ALA A 77 -11.71 21.90 8.93
C ALA A 77 -10.97 22.13 10.24
N LYS A 78 -10.99 23.40 10.62
CA LYS A 78 -10.44 23.98 11.83
C LYS A 78 -11.40 23.70 12.99
N ILE A 79 -10.79 23.53 14.17
CA ILE A 79 -11.25 24.03 15.47
C ILE A 79 -12.27 23.17 16.25
N PHE A 80 -11.70 22.57 17.30
CA PHE A 80 -12.26 22.22 18.60
C PHE A 80 -13.28 23.25 19.11
N LEU A 81 -14.53 22.84 19.35
CA LEU A 81 -15.43 23.50 20.29
C LEU A 81 -16.56 22.56 20.70
N ILE A 82 -16.44 21.92 21.86
CA ILE A 82 -17.28 22.07 23.06
C ILE A 82 -16.68 21.28 24.22
#